data_AF-A0A9E5HT39-F1
#
_entry.id   AF-A0A9E5HT39-F1
#
_cell.length_a   1.000
_cell.length_b   1.000
_cell.length_c   1.000
_cell.angle_alpha   90.00
_cell.angle_beta   90.00
_cell.angle_gamma   90.00
#
_symmetry.space_group_name_H-M   'P 1'
#
loop_
_entity.id
_entity.type
_entity.pdbx_description
1 polymer ?
#
loop_
_entity_poly.entity_id
_entity_poly.type
_entity_poly.pdbx_seq_one_letter_code
_entity_poly.pdbx_strand_id
1 'polypeptide(L)'
;PMYAAEMAPFLAMVGEFRVHYAGFFDPGFGHDAAGGTGSRGVLEVRCHEAPFVLEHGQVVGRLVYEQMQELPTQLYGAALKSNYQGQGLKLSKHFK
;
A
#
# COMPACT_ATOMS: atom_id res chain seq x y z
N PRO A 1 -9.76 0.00 -11.82
CA PRO A 1 -10.62 1.11 -11.33
C PRO A 1 -11.82 0.71 -10.46
N MET A 2 -12.35 -0.52 -10.56
CA MET A 2 -13.53 -0.98 -9.78
C MET A 2 -13.17 -1.69 -8.47
N TYR A 3 -11.91 -1.65 -8.05
CA TYR A 3 -11.44 -2.34 -6.85
C TYR A 3 -10.63 -1.40 -5.99
N ALA A 4 -10.90 -1.42 -4.69
CA ALA A 4 -9.98 -0.94 -3.66
C ALA A 4 -9.20 -2.15 -3.12
N ALA A 5 -8.11 -1.89 -2.39
CA ALA A 5 -7.44 -2.95 -1.65
C ALA A 5 -7.07 -2.52 -0.24
N GLU A 6 -7.05 -3.46 0.68
CA GLU A 6 -6.61 -3.26 2.06
C GLU A 6 -5.35 -4.08 2.32
N MET A 7 -4.37 -3.49 3.02
CA MET A 7 -3.20 -4.23 3.48
C MET A 7 -3.54 -5.04 4.73
N ALA A 8 -3.57 -6.36 4.59
CA ALA A 8 -3.74 -7.27 5.72
C ALA A 8 -2.38 -7.86 6.15
N PRO A 9 -2.07 -7.89 7.47
CA PRO A 9 -0.85 -8.49 7.97
C PRO A 9 -0.86 -10.01 7.74
N PHE A 10 0.32 -10.58 7.48
CA PHE A 10 0.46 -12.03 7.40
C PHE A 10 0.51 -12.61 8.82
N LEU A 11 -0.53 -13.36 9.21
CA LEU A 11 -0.80 -13.81 10.59
C LEU A 11 0.33 -14.65 11.23
N ALA A 12 1.25 -15.20 10.43
CA ALA A 12 2.31 -16.08 10.93
C ALA A 12 3.41 -15.36 11.72
N MET A 13 3.45 -14.02 11.71
CA MET A 13 4.42 -13.25 12.49
C MET A 13 3.80 -12.81 13.82
N VAL A 14 3.63 -13.78 14.72
CA VAL A 14 3.13 -13.59 16.09
C VAL A 14 4.04 -12.59 16.82
N GLY A 15 3.45 -11.52 17.38
CA GLY A 15 4.09 -10.63 18.36
C GLY A 15 5.04 -9.57 17.80
N GLU A 16 5.86 -9.90 16.79
CA GLU A 16 7.04 -9.10 16.47
C GLU A 16 6.85 -8.16 15.29
N PHE A 17 5.94 -8.45 14.36
CA PHE A 17 5.81 -7.73 13.08
C PHE A 17 4.41 -7.17 12.92
N ARG A 18 4.28 -5.85 12.93
CA ARG A 18 3.05 -5.18 12.47
C ARG A 18 3.40 -4.22 11.36
N VAL A 19 2.71 -4.38 10.22
CA VAL A 19 2.58 -3.29 9.25
C VAL A 19 1.68 -2.26 9.94
N HIS A 20 2.29 -1.26 10.58
CA HIS A 20 1.53 -0.26 11.31
C HIS A 20 0.87 0.71 10.32
N TYR A 21 -0.34 1.17 10.64
CA TYR A 21 -1.26 1.89 9.74
C TYR A 21 -1.69 1.08 8.51
N ALA A 22 -2.37 -0.06 8.73
CA ALA A 22 -3.17 -0.70 7.68
C ALA A 22 -4.00 0.37 6.97
N GLY A 23 -3.63 0.65 5.72
CA GLY A 23 -4.27 1.65 4.89
C GLY A 23 -5.08 0.98 3.79
N PHE A 24 -5.95 1.79 3.19
CA PHE A 24 -6.62 1.46 1.94
C PHE A 24 -5.78 1.95 0.75
N PHE A 25 -5.77 1.14 -0.30
CA PHE A 25 -5.28 1.46 -1.62
C PHE A 25 -6.49 1.83 -2.46
N ASP A 26 -6.59 3.11 -2.79
CA ASP A 26 -7.72 3.64 -3.55
C ASP A 26 -7.77 3.08 -4.98
N PRO A 27 -8.97 2.95 -5.55
CA PRO A 27 -9.11 2.54 -6.94
C PRO A 27 -8.37 3.48 -7.90
N GLY A 28 -7.48 2.91 -8.70
CA GLY A 28 -6.60 3.67 -9.61
C GLY A 28 -5.14 3.71 -9.17
N PHE A 29 -4.82 3.28 -7.95
CA PHE A 29 -3.44 3.16 -7.48
C PHE A 29 -2.59 2.28 -8.42
N GLY A 30 -1.55 2.86 -9.03
CA GLY A 30 -0.66 2.17 -9.96
C GLY A 30 -1.33 1.70 -11.26
N HIS A 31 -2.56 2.10 -11.54
CA HIS A 31 -3.33 1.58 -12.68
C HIS A 31 -3.06 2.35 -13.99
N ASP A 32 -2.92 1.64 -15.09
CA ASP A 32 -2.65 2.19 -16.43
C ASP A 32 -3.65 3.26 -16.87
N ALA A 33 -4.95 3.04 -16.62
CA ALA A 33 -5.98 4.03 -16.97
C ALA A 33 -5.88 5.34 -16.14
N ALA A 34 -5.09 5.33 -15.07
CA ALA A 34 -4.76 6.52 -14.27
C ALA A 34 -3.29 6.96 -14.48
N GLY A 35 -2.67 6.56 -15.60
CA GLY A 35 -1.30 6.94 -15.96
C GLY A 35 -0.19 6.22 -15.19
N GLY A 36 -0.51 5.13 -14.47
CA GLY A 36 0.47 4.29 -13.77
C GLY A 36 1.01 3.16 -14.66
N THR A 37 2.07 2.49 -14.21
CA THR A 37 2.60 1.22 -14.78
C THR A 37 2.79 0.17 -13.68
N GLY A 38 2.01 0.29 -12.61
CA GLY A 38 2.29 -0.27 -11.29
C GLY A 38 2.91 0.77 -10.33
N SER A 39 2.61 0.65 -9.04
CA SER A 39 3.21 1.48 -7.99
C SER A 39 3.64 0.61 -6.81
N ARG A 40 4.75 0.98 -6.14
CA ARG A 40 5.25 0.26 -4.98
C ARG A 40 4.54 0.78 -3.72
N GLY A 41 3.90 -0.12 -2.99
CA GLY A 41 3.36 0.20 -1.66
C GLY A 41 4.49 0.49 -0.67
N VAL A 42 4.38 1.59 0.06
CA VAL A 42 5.26 1.91 1.19
C VAL A 42 4.67 1.25 2.42
N LEU A 43 5.49 0.47 3.14
CA LEU A 43 5.09 -0.25 4.35
C LEU A 43 5.85 0.31 5.55
N GLU A 44 5.13 0.61 6.63
CA GLU A 44 5.74 0.93 7.91
C GLU A 44 5.91 -0.34 8.72
N VAL A 45 7.15 -0.79 8.88
CA VAL A 45 7.49 -2.01 9.61
C VAL A 45 7.97 -1.65 11.01
N ARG A 46 7.37 -2.29 12.03
CA ARG A 46 7.81 -2.19 13.42
C ARG A 46 8.12 -3.58 13.98
N CYS A 47 9.23 -3.63 14.73
CA CYS A 47 9.69 -4.79 15.47
C CYS A 47 9.34 -4.61 16.95
N HIS A 48 8.65 -5.57 17.56
CA HIS A 48 8.36 -5.57 19.00
C HIS A 48 9.07 -6.73 19.71
N GLU A 49 9.58 -6.47 20.92
CA GLU A 49 10.10 -7.43 21.91
C GLU A 49 11.42 -8.16 21.59
N ALA A 50 11.64 -8.66 20.37
CA ALA A 50 12.87 -9.37 19.99
C ALA A 50 13.47 -8.82 18.68
N PRO A 51 14.80 -8.94 18.47
CA PRO A 51 15.42 -8.54 17.22
C PRO A 51 14.95 -9.46 16.07
N PHE A 52 14.36 -8.86 15.04
CA PHE A 52 13.87 -9.55 13.85
C PHE A 52 14.76 -9.24 12.64
N VAL A 53 15.06 -10.26 11.83
CA VAL A 53 15.76 -10.11 10.55
C VAL A 53 14.74 -10.14 9.42
N LEU A 54 14.72 -9.09 8.61
CA LEU A 54 13.92 -9.03 7.38
C LEU A 54 14.82 -9.32 6.18
N GLU A 55 14.45 -10.33 5.40
CA GLU A 55 15.17 -10.71 4.20
C GLU A 55 14.48 -10.20 2.93
N HIS A 56 15.27 -10.03 1.87
CA HIS A 56 14.73 -9.69 0.56
C HIS A 56 13.80 -10.80 0.05
N GLY A 57 12.60 -10.42 -0.39
CA GLY A 57 11.59 -11.36 -0.90
C GLY A 57 10.75 -12.02 0.19
N GLN A 58 11.02 -11.74 1.47
CA GLN A 58 10.19 -12.22 2.57
C GLN A 58 8.78 -11.63 2.48
N VAL A 59 7.77 -12.49 2.56
CA VAL A 59 6.38 -12.07 2.54
C VAL A 59 6.03 -11.43 3.88
N VAL A 60 5.64 -10.16 3.83
CA VAL A 60 5.34 -9.32 5.02
C VAL A 60 3.85 -9.03 5.20
N GLY A 61 3.04 -9.30 4.18
CA GLY A 61 1.61 -8.99 4.18
C GLY A 61 0.96 -9.41 2.89
N ARG A 62 -0.34 -9.16 2.78
CA ARG A 62 -1.12 -9.41 1.56
C ARG A 62 -2.07 -8.23 1.30
N LEU A 63 -2.30 -7.96 0.02
CA LEU A 63 -3.36 -7.05 -0.41
C LEU A 63 -4.65 -7.85 -0.59
N VAL A 64 -5.69 -7.45 0.13
CA VAL A 64 -7.05 -7.97 -0.03
C VAL A 64 -7.80 -7.00 -0.92
N TYR A 65 -8.30 -7.47 -2.07
CA TYR A 65 -9.06 -6.63 -2.99
C TYR A 65 -10.54 -6.72 -2.71
N GLU A 66 -11.21 -5.57 -2.72
CA GLU A 66 -12.66 -5.47 -2.56
C GLU A 66 -13.28 -4.69 -3.72
N GLN A 67 -14.43 -5.16 -4.20
CA GLN A 67 -15.12 -4.58 -5.34
C GLN A 67 -15.92 -3.35 -4.91
N MET A 68 -15.77 -2.25 -5.65
CA MET A 68 -16.57 -1.04 -5.46
C MET A 68 -18.00 -1.26 -5.95
N GLN A 69 -18.97 -0.66 -5.25
CA GLN A 69 -20.38 -0.73 -5.63
C GLN A 69 -20.66 -0.03 -6.97
N GLU A 70 -19.91 1.03 -7.27
CA GLU A 70 -19.99 1.80 -8.51
C GLU A 70 -18.60 2.30 -8.93
N LEU A 71 -18.49 2.77 -10.18
CA LEU A 71 -17.24 3.34 -10.67
C LEU A 71 -16.96 4.67 -9.96
N PRO A 72 -15.81 4.82 -9.28
CA PRO A 72 -15.49 6.07 -8.61
C PRO A 72 -15.41 7.22 -9.62
N THR A 73 -16.04 8.34 -9.29
CA THR A 73 -16.00 9.58 -10.09
C THR A 73 -14.60 10.19 -10.16
N GLN A 74 -13.75 9.89 -9.18
CA GLN A 74 -12.35 10.30 -9.13
C GLN A 74 -11.46 9.09 -8.81
N LEU A 75 -10.55 8.79 -9.73
CA LEU A 75 -9.56 7.72 -9.55
C LEU A 75 -8.29 8.29 -8.92
N TYR A 76 -7.66 7.47 -8.07
CA TYR A 76 -6.33 7.79 -7.55
C TYR A 76 -5.33 7.94 -8.72
N GLY A 77 -4.52 9.00 -8.71
CA GLY A 77 -3.58 9.31 -9.79
C GLY A 77 -4.14 10.18 -10.91
N ALA A 78 -5.45 10.21 -11.14
CA ALA A 78 -6.06 10.95 -12.25
C ALA A 78 -6.13 12.48 -12.02
N ALA A 79 -6.15 12.92 -10.76
CA ALA A 79 -6.05 14.34 -10.40
C ALA A 79 -4.60 14.70 -9.97
N LEU A 80 -4.12 15.84 -10.49
CA LEU A 80 -2.75 16.41 -10.49
C LEU A 80 -1.98 16.54 -9.15
N LYS A 81 -2.41 15.91 -8.06
CA LYS A 81 -1.74 15.97 -6.73
C LYS A 81 -1.66 14.62 -6.00
N SER A 82 -1.76 13.49 -6.71
CA SER A 82 -1.64 12.17 -6.09
C SER A 82 -0.19 11.88 -5.70
N ASN A 83 0.09 11.85 -4.40
CA ASN A 83 1.46 11.86 -3.88
C ASN A 83 2.27 10.57 -4.15
N TYR A 84 1.60 9.47 -4.52
CA TYR A 84 2.22 8.15 -4.65
C TYR A 84 1.95 7.47 -6.01
N GLN A 85 1.39 8.19 -6.99
CA GLN A 85 1.20 7.63 -8.33
C GLN A 85 2.51 7.68 -9.13
N GLY A 86 2.93 6.53 -9.67
CA GLY A 86 4.07 6.44 -10.59
C GLY A 86 5.46 6.77 -10.01
N GLN A 87 5.64 6.79 -8.69
CA GLN A 87 6.91 7.16 -8.06
C GLN A 87 7.53 6.03 -7.24
N GLY A 88 8.87 5.97 -7.21
CA GLY A 88 9.64 5.08 -6.33
C GLY A 88 9.53 5.45 -4.84
N LEU A 89 10.21 4.69 -3.97
CA LEU A 89 10.20 4.87 -2.50
C LEU A 89 10.40 6.34 -2.10
N LYS A 90 9.36 6.97 -1.56
CA LYS A 90 9.38 8.36 -1.09
C LYS A 90 9.02 8.41 0.39
N LEU A 91 9.77 9.20 1.15
CA LEU A 91 9.45 9.52 2.54
C LEU A 91 8.09 10.22 2.64
N SER A 92 7.42 10.04 3.78
CA SER A 92 6.12 10.66 4.06
C SER A 92 6.15 12.17 3.82
N LYS A 93 5.05 12.73 3.30
CA LYS A 93 4.86 14.17 3.04
C LYS A 93 5.03 15.07 4.29
N HIS A 94 5.09 14.45 5.47
CA HIS A 94 5.30 15.13 6.75
C HIS A 94 6.78 15.38 7.07
N PHE A 95 7.71 14.79 6.30
CA PHE A 95 9.13 15.10 6.36
C PHE A 95 9.47 16.08 5.23
N LYS A 96 9.98 17.27 5.59
CA LYS A 96 10.52 18.28 4.66
C LYS A 96 12.00 18.06 4.41
#